data_AF-A0A5C6DQ64-F1
#
_entry.id   AF-A0A5C6DQ64-F1
#
_cell.length_a   1.000
_cell.length_b   1.000
_cell.length_c   1.000
_cell.angle_alpha   90.00
_cell.angle_beta   90.00
_cell.angle_gamma   90.00
#
_symmetry.space_group_name_H-M   'P 1'
#
loop_
_entity.id
_entity.type
_entity.pdbx_description
1 polymer ?
#
loop_
_entity_poly.entity_id
_entity_poly.type
_entity_poly.pdbx_seq_one_letter_code
_entity_poly.pdbx_strand_id
1 'polypeptide(L)'
;MHFVAAVCSACQLKERCPVKISVKVATLTLDERSYVGASRHHKYMEGTGYRKKCSIRAGAEAMVSELVRGHGIRKSRHRNEVRTQLQLIFSAIACNVKRHIRHGQEYGYVMAVNTSLINLESMIFNYKTVLYNGFSNAD
;
A
#
# COMPACT_ATOMS: atom_id res chain seq x y z
N MET A 1 24.29 25.50 9.16
CA MET A 1 23.60 26.64 8.52
C MET A 1 22.93 27.48 9.60
N HIS A 2 22.98 28.80 9.49
CA HIS A 2 22.41 29.72 10.48
C HIS A 2 21.29 30.55 9.87
N PHE A 3 20.24 30.77 10.65
CA PHE A 3 19.05 31.53 10.29
C PHE A 3 18.78 32.59 11.36
N VAL A 4 18.05 33.63 10.98
CA VAL A 4 17.62 34.70 11.90
C VAL A 4 16.59 34.15 12.88
N ALA A 5 16.88 34.23 14.17
CA ALA A 5 16.06 33.66 15.22
C ALA A 5 14.61 34.21 15.23
N ALA A 6 14.44 35.52 15.00
CA ALA A 6 13.12 36.17 14.94
C ALA A 6 12.24 35.65 13.80
N VAL A 7 12.85 35.29 12.66
CA VAL A 7 12.12 34.73 11.51
C VAL A 7 11.74 33.29 11.78
N CYS A 8 12.66 32.50 12.36
CA CYS A 8 12.38 31.10 12.71
C CYS A 8 11.35 30.96 13.83
N SER A 9 11.32 31.87 14.81
CA SER A 9 10.36 31.81 15.93
C SER A 9 8.93 32.17 15.53
N ALA A 10 8.77 33.04 14.52
CA ALA A 10 7.49 33.40 13.92
C ALA A 10 6.97 32.34 12.92
N CYS A 11 7.76 31.32 12.59
CA CYS A 11 7.39 30.30 11.62
C CYS A 11 6.27 29.39 12.16
N GLN A 12 5.19 29.24 11.37
CA GLN A 12 4.07 28.37 11.70
C GLN A 12 4.46 26.89 11.79
N LEU A 13 5.56 26.50 11.13
CA LEU A 13 6.09 25.14 11.13
C LEU A 13 7.19 24.90 12.16
N LYS A 14 7.45 25.84 13.09
CA LYS A 14 8.54 25.74 14.07
C LYS A 14 8.54 24.43 14.86
N GLU A 15 7.35 23.91 15.19
CA GLU A 15 7.17 22.66 15.96
C GLU A 15 7.66 21.41 15.22
N ARG A 16 7.68 21.44 13.88
CA ARG A 16 8.16 20.33 13.05
C ARG A 16 9.53 20.61 12.43
N CYS A 17 10.11 21.78 12.69
CA CYS A 17 11.34 22.21 12.06
C CYS A 17 12.55 21.62 12.81
N PRO A 18 13.52 20.98 12.13
CA PRO A 18 14.72 20.44 12.76
C PRO A 18 15.72 21.51 13.22
N VAL A 19 15.43 22.79 12.96
CA VAL A 19 16.28 23.93 13.33
C VAL A 19 16.18 24.18 14.83
N LYS A 20 17.33 24.20 15.52
CA LYS A 20 17.40 24.58 16.93
C LYS A 20 17.43 26.10 17.05
N ILE A 21 16.36 26.67 17.60
CA ILE A 21 16.24 28.13 17.78
C ILE A 21 16.93 28.50 19.11
N SER A 22 17.96 29.35 19.04
CA SER A 22 18.58 29.98 20.22
C SER A 22 18.33 31.49 20.20
N VAL A 23 18.65 32.18 21.30
CA VAL A 23 18.33 33.62 21.51
C VAL A 23 18.85 34.52 20.39
N LYS A 24 20.07 34.26 19.88
CA LYS A 24 20.71 35.10 18.85
C LYS A 24 20.64 34.50 17.44
N VAL A 25 20.68 33.17 17.34
CA VAL A 25 20.83 32.45 16.07
C VAL A 25 20.01 31.17 16.11
N ALA A 26 19.33 30.87 15.01
CA ALA A 26 18.69 29.57 14.79
C ALA A 26 19.63 28.70 13.93
N THR A 27 19.94 27.48 14.39
CA THR A 27 20.98 26.64 13.75
C THR A 27 20.40 25.34 13.25
N LEU A 28 20.64 25.05 11.97
CA LEU A 28 20.51 23.72 11.40
C LEU A 28 21.88 23.06 11.39
N THR A 29 22.03 22.02 12.20
CA THR A 29 23.21 21.17 12.20
C THR A 29 22.93 19.98 11.29
N LEU A 30 23.64 19.91 10.17
CA LEU A 30 23.69 18.73 9.33
C LEU A 30 24.96 17.99 9.71
N ASP A 31 24.80 16.81 10.29
CA ASP A 31 25.94 15.93 10.55
C ASP A 31 26.46 15.36 9.23
N GLU A 32 27.78 15.24 9.10
CA GLU A 32 28.42 14.74 7.88
C GLU A 32 27.96 13.31 7.57
N ARG A 33 27.76 12.45 8.58
CA ARG A 33 27.28 11.08 8.37
C ARG A 33 25.85 11.09 7.84
N SER A 34 25.00 11.97 8.37
CA SER A 34 23.62 12.14 7.89
C SER A 34 23.58 12.63 6.45
N TYR A 35 24.40 13.62 6.10
CA TYR A 35 24.48 14.16 4.74
C TYR A 35 25.04 13.13 3.74
N VAL A 36 26.12 12.46 4.09
CA VAL A 36 26.75 11.44 3.25
C VAL A 36 25.85 10.20 3.12
N GLY A 37 25.11 9.84 4.18
CA GLY A 37 24.09 8.80 4.15
C GLY A 37 22.93 9.13 3.21
N ALA A 38 22.37 10.35 3.33
CA ALA A 38 21.31 10.83 2.45
C ALA A 38 21.78 10.92 0.99
N SER A 39 23.00 11.41 0.74
CA SER A 39 23.59 11.50 -0.60
C SER A 39 23.82 10.11 -1.22
N ARG A 40 24.32 9.14 -0.44
CA ARG A 40 24.44 7.73 -0.87
C ARG A 40 23.08 7.14 -1.21
N HIS A 41 22.09 7.38 -0.35
CA HIS A 41 20.72 6.93 -0.59
C HIS A 41 20.15 7.55 -1.86
N HIS A 42 20.28 8.86 -2.08
CA HIS A 42 19.86 9.52 -3.32
C HIS A 42 20.48 8.90 -4.57
N LYS A 43 21.81 8.73 -4.60
CA LYS A 43 22.50 8.08 -5.72
C LYS A 43 22.02 6.64 -5.95
N TYR A 44 21.75 5.90 -4.87
CA TYR A 44 21.20 4.55 -4.96
C TYR A 44 19.76 4.53 -5.51
N MET A 45 18.92 5.49 -5.12
CA MET A 45 17.53 5.63 -5.59
C MET A 45 17.45 6.07 -7.06
N GLU A 46 18.44 6.85 -7.53
CA GLU A 46 18.54 7.33 -8.91
C GLU A 46 18.85 6.20 -9.91
N GLY A 47 19.45 5.10 -9.44
CA GLY A 47 19.80 3.95 -10.26
C GLY A 47 18.60 3.23 -10.87
N THR A 48 18.69 2.88 -12.16
CA THR A 48 17.66 2.13 -12.90
C THR A 48 17.40 0.74 -12.29
N GLY A 49 18.43 0.08 -11.77
CA GLY A 49 18.31 -1.19 -11.05
C GLY A 49 17.50 -1.09 -9.76
N TYR A 50 17.55 0.06 -9.07
CA TYR A 50 16.72 0.30 -7.89
C TYR A 50 15.26 0.54 -8.26
N ARG A 51 14.99 1.29 -9.34
CA ARG A 51 13.62 1.51 -9.85
C ARG A 51 12.91 0.19 -10.16
N LYS A 52 13.61 -0.79 -10.74
CA LYS A 52 13.07 -2.14 -11.00
C LYS A 52 12.71 -2.89 -9.71
N LYS A 53 13.51 -2.76 -8.65
CA LYS A 53 13.16 -3.32 -7.32
C LYS A 53 11.96 -2.60 -6.71
N CYS A 54 11.89 -1.28 -6.88
CA CYS A 54 10.78 -0.48 -6.39
C CYS A 54 9.47 -0.82 -7.11
N SER A 55 9.48 -1.08 -8.43
CA SER A 55 8.27 -1.46 -9.17
C SER A 55 7.68 -2.80 -8.71
N ILE A 56 8.52 -3.79 -8.42
CA ILE A 56 8.08 -5.08 -7.86
C ILE A 56 7.40 -4.85 -6.50
N ARG A 57 8.03 -4.07 -5.62
CA ARG A 57 7.47 -3.73 -4.30
C ARG A 57 6.16 -2.95 -4.42
N ALA A 58 6.11 -1.95 -5.29
CA ALA A 58 4.92 -1.16 -5.52
C ALA A 58 3.75 -2.03 -5.99
N GLY A 59 4.01 -3.04 -6.83
CA GLY A 59 3.00 -4.03 -7.23
C GLY A 59 2.43 -4.83 -6.06
N ALA A 60 3.30 -5.33 -5.18
CA ALA A 60 2.91 -6.07 -3.97
C ALA A 60 2.15 -5.18 -2.97
N GLU A 61 2.65 -3.97 -2.69
CA GLU A 61 2.01 -2.99 -1.80
C GLU A 61 0.63 -2.58 -2.34
N ALA A 62 0.51 -2.37 -3.65
CA ALA A 62 -0.76 -2.09 -4.29
C ALA A 62 -1.75 -3.25 -4.16
N MET A 63 -1.29 -4.51 -4.29
CA MET A 63 -2.14 -5.71 -4.09
C MET A 63 -2.68 -5.77 -2.66
N VAL A 64 -1.81 -5.59 -1.66
CA VAL A 64 -2.22 -5.58 -0.24
C VAL A 64 -3.23 -4.47 0.01
N SER A 65 -3.01 -3.29 -0.56
CA SER A 65 -3.91 -2.15 -0.42
C SER A 65 -5.30 -2.41 -1.02
N GLU A 66 -5.37 -3.05 -2.19
CA GLU A 66 -6.63 -3.46 -2.81
C GLU A 66 -7.34 -4.56 -2.02
N LEU A 67 -6.62 -5.57 -1.54
CA LEU A 67 -7.17 -6.60 -0.67
C LEU A 67 -7.79 -5.99 0.60
N VAL A 68 -7.08 -5.09 1.27
CA VAL A 68 -7.57 -4.47 2.51
C VAL A 68 -8.77 -3.57 2.25
N ARG A 69 -8.72 -2.71 1.22
CA ARG A 69 -9.76 -1.69 0.98
C ARG A 69 -10.94 -2.19 0.16
N GLY A 70 -10.67 -2.96 -0.90
CA GLY A 70 -11.69 -3.45 -1.84
C GLY A 70 -12.27 -4.82 -1.48
N HIS A 71 -11.55 -5.64 -0.70
CA HIS A 71 -11.98 -7.00 -0.37
C HIS A 71 -12.09 -7.26 1.13
N GLY A 72 -11.80 -6.27 1.98
CA GLY A 72 -12.08 -6.32 3.41
C GLY A 72 -11.33 -7.42 4.16
N ILE A 73 -10.13 -7.84 3.73
CA ILE A 73 -9.44 -9.02 4.29
C ILE A 73 -9.18 -8.94 5.81
N ARG A 74 -9.14 -7.72 6.38
CA ARG A 74 -8.96 -7.51 7.83
C ARG A 74 -10.21 -7.84 8.64
N LYS A 75 -11.33 -8.08 7.97
CA LYS A 75 -12.61 -8.46 8.55
C LYS A 75 -12.90 -9.91 8.15
N SER A 76 -12.18 -10.85 8.76
CA SER A 76 -12.50 -12.28 8.59
C SER A 76 -13.87 -12.56 9.21
N ARG A 77 -14.72 -13.27 8.48
CA ARG A 77 -16.01 -13.73 9.02
C ARG A 77 -15.86 -15.01 9.83
N HIS A 78 -14.73 -15.69 9.68
CA HIS A 78 -14.48 -16.98 10.30
C HIS A 78 -13.64 -16.82 11.56
N ARG A 79 -13.98 -17.59 12.60
CA ARG A 79 -13.20 -17.64 13.85
C ARG A 79 -12.02 -18.60 13.78
N ASN A 80 -12.12 -19.62 12.91
CA ASN A 80 -11.08 -20.64 12.77
C ASN A 80 -9.97 -20.16 11.82
N GLU A 81 -8.72 -20.45 12.17
CA GLU A 81 -7.54 -20.04 11.41
C GLU A 81 -7.55 -20.62 9.99
N VAL A 82 -7.81 -21.92 9.84
CA VAL A 82 -7.87 -22.61 8.53
C VAL A 82 -8.88 -21.94 7.59
N ARG A 83 -10.07 -21.59 8.10
CA ARG A 83 -11.11 -20.92 7.31
C ARG A 83 -10.73 -19.48 6.96
N THR A 84 -10.03 -18.80 7.86
CA THR A 84 -9.48 -17.45 7.59
C THR A 84 -8.39 -17.50 6.52
N GLN A 85 -7.52 -18.51 6.56
CA GLN A 85 -6.48 -18.72 5.56
C GLN A 85 -7.09 -18.95 4.17
N LEU A 86 -8.13 -19.79 4.08
CA LEU A 86 -8.86 -19.99 2.82
C LEU A 86 -9.51 -18.71 2.31
N GLN A 87 -10.15 -17.92 3.18
CA GLN A 87 -10.71 -16.62 2.82
C GLN A 87 -9.64 -15.70 2.23
N LEU A 88 -8.43 -15.67 2.82
CA LEU A 88 -7.30 -14.87 2.32
C LEU A 88 -6.82 -15.35 0.94
N ILE A 89 -6.65 -16.66 0.75
CA ILE A 89 -6.20 -17.25 -0.52
C ILE A 89 -7.20 -16.92 -1.64
N PHE A 90 -8.50 -17.15 -1.42
CA PHE A 90 -9.52 -16.85 -2.42
C PHE A 90 -9.61 -15.35 -2.72
N SER A 91 -9.46 -14.49 -1.70
CA SER A 91 -9.43 -13.03 -1.90
C SER A 91 -8.24 -12.60 -2.77
N ALA A 92 -7.07 -13.20 -2.58
CA ALA A 92 -5.88 -12.93 -3.38
C ALA A 92 -6.06 -13.37 -4.83
N ILE A 93 -6.63 -14.57 -5.05
CA ILE A 93 -6.92 -15.07 -6.40
C ILE A 93 -7.93 -14.15 -7.11
N ALA A 94 -9.03 -13.79 -6.44
CA ALA A 94 -10.05 -12.91 -7.00
C ALA A 94 -9.48 -11.53 -7.39
N CYS A 95 -8.62 -10.95 -6.54
CA CYS A 95 -7.91 -9.71 -6.82
C CYS A 95 -7.04 -9.81 -8.09
N ASN A 96 -6.27 -10.89 -8.22
CA ASN A 96 -5.42 -11.12 -9.40
C ASN A 96 -6.24 -11.29 -10.68
N VAL A 97 -7.33 -12.05 -10.64
CA VAL A 97 -8.24 -12.22 -11.78
C VAL A 97 -8.85 -10.88 -12.19
N LYS A 98 -9.35 -10.08 -11.24
CA LYS A 98 -9.91 -8.75 -11.51
C LYS A 98 -8.90 -7.82 -12.17
N ARG A 99 -7.65 -7.83 -11.69
CA ARG A 99 -6.55 -7.06 -12.30
C ARG A 99 -6.24 -7.50 -13.71
N HIS A 100 -6.19 -8.81 -13.96
CA HIS A 100 -5.91 -9.37 -15.28
C HIS A 100 -7.01 -9.01 -16.29
N ILE A 101 -8.29 -9.12 -15.89
CA ILE A 101 -9.43 -8.71 -16.74
C ILE A 101 -9.34 -7.23 -17.06
N ARG A 102 -9.11 -6.36 -16.06
CA ARG A 102 -8.97 -4.91 -16.28
C ARG A 102 -7.82 -4.58 -17.23
N HIS A 103 -6.67 -5.25 -17.07
CA HIS A 103 -5.54 -5.10 -17.99
C HIS A 103 -5.93 -5.57 -19.41
N GLY A 104 -6.61 -6.71 -19.54
CA GLY A 104 -7.08 -7.18 -20.84
C GLY A 104 -8.06 -6.23 -21.53
N GLN A 105 -8.92 -5.55 -20.77
CA GLN A 105 -9.83 -4.53 -21.28
C GLN A 105 -9.08 -3.27 -21.73
N GLU A 106 -8.09 -2.81 -20.96
CA GLU A 106 -7.27 -1.63 -21.27
C GLU A 106 -6.44 -1.82 -22.55
N TYR A 107 -5.86 -3.01 -22.73
CA TYR A 107 -5.02 -3.35 -23.89
C TYR A 107 -5.80 -4.07 -25.03
N GLY A 108 -7.12 -4.18 -24.91
CA GLY A 108 -8.02 -4.59 -26.01
C GLY A 108 -7.99 -6.06 -26.43
N TYR A 109 -7.34 -6.95 -25.67
CA TYR A 109 -7.29 -8.40 -26.01
C TYR A 109 -8.29 -9.26 -25.22
N VAL A 110 -8.98 -8.68 -24.23
CA VAL A 110 -10.15 -9.30 -23.60
C VAL A 110 -11.37 -8.55 -24.08
N MET A 111 -12.28 -9.24 -24.78
CA MET A 111 -13.58 -8.67 -25.18
C MET A 111 -14.30 -8.08 -23.97
N ALA A 112 -15.02 -6.98 -24.16
CA ALA A 112 -15.75 -6.28 -23.11
C ALA A 112 -16.75 -7.22 -22.41
N VAL A 113 -16.29 -7.92 -21.38
CA VAL A 113 -17.15 -8.68 -20.48
C VAL A 113 -17.97 -7.64 -19.74
N ASN A 114 -19.30 -7.73 -19.83
CA ASN A 114 -20.25 -6.81 -19.22
C ASN A 114 -19.77 -6.37 -17.82
N THR A 115 -19.33 -5.11 -17.68
CA THR A 115 -18.71 -4.58 -16.44
C THR A 115 -19.69 -4.61 -15.25
N SER A 116 -20.99 -4.70 -15.53
CA SER A 116 -22.05 -4.96 -14.56
C SER A 116 -21.94 -6.32 -13.84
N LEU A 117 -21.24 -7.31 -14.43
CA LEU A 117 -20.93 -8.60 -13.79
C LEU A 117 -19.60 -8.59 -13.00
N ILE A 118 -18.77 -7.54 -13.15
CA ILE A 118 -17.52 -7.37 -12.38
C ILE A 118 -17.79 -6.72 -11.00
N ASN A 119 -19.07 -6.48 -10.67
CA ASN A 119 -19.55 -6.34 -9.28
C ASN A 119 -19.45 -7.70 -8.52
N LEU A 120 -18.23 -8.24 -8.49
CA LEU A 120 -17.71 -9.26 -7.57
C LEU A 120 -17.77 -8.80 -6.10
N GLU A 121 -18.25 -7.59 -5.81
CA GLU A 121 -18.70 -7.25 -4.45
C GLU A 121 -19.71 -8.28 -3.96
N SER A 122 -20.52 -8.83 -4.87
CA SER A 122 -21.35 -9.98 -4.54
C SER A 122 -20.52 -11.25 -4.39
N MET A 123 -19.56 -11.64 -5.22
CA MET A 123 -18.88 -12.95 -5.08
C MET A 123 -17.99 -13.09 -3.82
N ILE A 124 -17.43 -11.99 -3.31
CA ILE A 124 -16.71 -11.94 -2.01
C ILE A 124 -17.70 -11.69 -0.85
N PHE A 125 -19.00 -11.55 -1.11
CA PHE A 125 -20.03 -11.49 -0.06
C PHE A 125 -21.03 -12.66 -0.15
N ASN A 126 -21.08 -13.38 -1.29
CA ASN A 126 -21.95 -14.50 -1.67
C ASN A 126 -21.22 -15.86 -1.67
N TYR A 127 -20.02 -15.96 -1.09
CA TYR A 127 -19.61 -17.25 -0.50
C TYR A 127 -20.46 -17.63 0.74
N LYS A 128 -21.43 -16.78 1.12
CA LYS A 128 -22.39 -16.96 2.21
C LYS A 128 -23.25 -18.23 2.08
N THR A 129 -23.37 -18.82 0.88
CA THR A 129 -24.18 -20.03 0.62
C THR A 129 -23.37 -21.28 0.29
N VAL A 130 -22.22 -21.14 -0.38
CA VAL A 130 -21.46 -22.30 -0.89
C VAL A 130 -20.66 -23.01 0.21
N LEU A 131 -20.05 -22.27 1.14
CA LEU A 131 -19.28 -22.88 2.23
C LEU A 131 -20.13 -23.29 3.45
N TYR A 132 -21.31 -22.69 3.63
CA TYR A 132 -22.23 -23.09 4.71
C TYR A 132 -22.91 -24.43 4.42
N ASN A 133 -23.19 -24.74 3.14
CA ASN A 133 -23.86 -25.98 2.75
C ASN A 133 -22.90 -27.10 2.34
N GLY A 134 -21.64 -26.81 1.99
CA GLY A 134 -20.66 -27.82 1.56
C GLY A 134 -19.83 -28.47 2.67
N PHE A 135 -19.75 -27.86 3.85
CA PHE A 135 -18.91 -28.33 4.97
C PHE A 135 -19.68 -28.63 6.26
N SER A 136 -21.01 -28.56 6.23
CA SER A 136 -21.88 -29.00 7.34
C SER A 136 -22.07 -30.53 7.40
N ASN A 137 -21.48 -31.29 6.48
CA ASN A 137 -21.58 -32.76 6.40
C ASN A 137 -20.24 -33.46 6.66
N ALA A 138 -19.30 -32.79 7.31
CA ALA A 138 -18.00 -33.35 7.67
C ALA A 138 -17.64 -32.95 9.10
N ASP A 139 -18.52 -33.31 10.03
CA ASP A 139 -18.24 -33.53 11.46
C ASP A 139 -19.20 -34.64 11.94
#